data_AF-A0A9X9QBN9-F1
#
_entry.id   AF-A0A9X9QBN9-F1
#
_cell.length_a   1.000
_cell.length_b   1.000
_cell.length_c   1.000
_cell.angle_alpha   90.00
_cell.angle_beta   90.00
_cell.angle_gamma   90.00
#
_symmetry.space_group_name_H-M   'P 1'
#
loop_
_entity.id
_entity.type
_entity.pdbx_description
1 polymer ?
#
loop_
_entity_poly.entity_id
_entity_poly.type
_entity_poly.pdbx_seq_one_letter_code
_entity_poly.pdbx_strand_id
1 'polypeptide(L)'
;MSSAATATYSYNCYGQDILRDDIQRSLNGLANSGSNHQKTAIEKFYCGENKTCYVSHITLSNYKNANGSISPYYLLVDDNNKFLSVVMYYVNSYYECEQS
;
A
#
# COMPACT_ATOMS: atom_id res chain seq x y z
N MET A 1 -10.99 -20.93 -2.28
CA MET A 1 -10.32 -20.32 -1.12
C MET A 1 -9.37 -19.26 -1.65
N SER A 2 -9.72 -17.97 -1.51
CA SER A 2 -8.89 -16.88 -2.03
C SER A 2 -7.68 -16.72 -1.12
N SER A 3 -6.48 -16.90 -1.67
CA SER A 3 -5.24 -16.71 -0.93
C SER A 3 -5.12 -15.23 -0.60
N ALA A 4 -5.35 -14.85 0.67
CA ALA A 4 -5.13 -13.48 1.11
C ALA A 4 -3.68 -13.10 0.80
N ALA A 5 -3.46 -11.97 0.14
CA ALA A 5 -2.13 -11.44 -0.06
C ALA A 5 -1.50 -11.16 1.32
N THR A 6 -0.42 -11.86 1.65
CA THR A 6 0.30 -11.73 2.92
C THR A 6 1.50 -10.82 2.75
N ALA A 7 1.55 -9.75 3.52
CA ALA A 7 2.78 -9.01 3.74
C ALA A 7 3.66 -9.76 4.75
N THR A 8 4.92 -9.98 4.41
CA THR A 8 5.86 -10.73 5.25
C THR A 8 6.74 -9.82 6.11
N TYR A 9 6.89 -8.55 5.68
CA TYR A 9 7.84 -7.59 6.24
C TYR A 9 7.15 -6.32 6.70
N SER A 10 7.77 -5.61 7.64
CA SER A 10 7.50 -4.21 7.92
C SER A 10 8.31 -3.34 6.97
N TYR A 11 7.96 -2.06 6.83
CA TYR A 11 8.67 -1.12 5.97
C TYR A 11 9.01 0.15 6.74
N ASN A 12 10.13 0.79 6.39
CA ASN A 12 10.43 2.14 6.80
C ASN A 12 10.29 3.07 5.59
N CYS A 13 9.41 4.06 5.71
CA CYS A 13 9.18 5.09 4.72
C CYS A 13 9.64 6.43 5.27
N TYR A 14 10.91 6.81 5.03
CA TYR A 14 11.45 8.10 5.47
C TYR A 14 11.24 8.39 6.96
N GLY A 15 11.50 7.40 7.82
CA GLY A 15 11.34 7.53 9.28
C GLY A 15 9.95 7.19 9.81
N GLN A 16 8.98 6.88 8.94
CA GLN A 16 7.73 6.27 9.36
C GLN A 16 7.81 4.75 9.26
N ASP A 17 7.61 4.08 10.40
CA ASP A 17 7.46 2.63 10.44
C ASP A 17 6.05 2.23 9.98
N ILE A 18 6.01 1.36 8.99
CA ILE A 18 4.80 0.75 8.45
C ILE A 18 4.79 -0.70 8.92
N LEU A 19 3.97 -0.96 9.93
CA LEU A 19 3.92 -2.25 10.59
C LEU A 19 3.30 -3.30 9.67
N ARG A 20 3.91 -4.49 9.63
CA ARG A 20 3.38 -5.66 8.91
C ARG A 20 1.88 -5.89 9.15
N ASP A 21 1.42 -5.76 10.39
CA ASP A 21 0.01 -5.97 10.76
C ASP A 21 -0.94 -4.96 10.11
N ASP A 22 -0.50 -3.71 9.94
CA ASP A 22 -1.30 -2.67 9.28
C ASP A 22 -1.38 -2.91 7.77
N ILE A 23 -0.30 -3.41 7.16
CA ILE A 23 -0.26 -3.83 5.76
C ILE A 23 -1.21 -5.02 5.56
N GLN A 24 -1.12 -6.05 6.41
CA GLN A 24 -1.96 -7.25 6.37
C GLN A 24 -3.45 -6.90 6.51
N ARG A 25 -3.80 -6.01 7.46
CA ARG A 25 -5.18 -5.54 7.65
C ARG A 25 -5.70 -4.83 6.40
N SER A 26 -4.88 -3.97 5.81
CA SER A 26 -5.24 -3.21 4.61
C SER A 26 -5.40 -4.13 3.37
N LEU A 27 -4.54 -5.14 3.21
CA LEU A 27 -4.65 -6.17 2.16
C LEU A 27 -5.90 -7.04 2.34
N ASN A 28 -6.23 -7.42 3.57
CA ASN A 28 -7.47 -8.14 3.87
C ASN A 28 -8.70 -7.28 3.58
N GLY A 29 -8.66 -5.98 3.88
CA GLY A 29 -9.70 -5.04 3.48
C GLY A 29 -9.87 -5.02 1.96
N LEU A 30 -8.77 -5.02 1.21
CA LEU A 30 -8.78 -4.98 -0.26
C LEU A 30 -9.40 -6.26 -0.85
N ALA A 31 -9.08 -7.43 -0.28
CA ALA A 31 -9.60 -8.71 -0.73
C ALA A 31 -11.10 -8.94 -0.44
N ASN A 32 -11.64 -8.25 0.58
CA ASN A 32 -13.04 -8.44 1.04
C ASN A 32 -13.99 -7.31 0.60
N SER A 33 -13.52 -6.28 -0.11
CA SER A 33 -14.31 -5.08 -0.40
C SER A 33 -15.17 -5.22 -1.67
N GLY A 34 -16.49 -5.28 -1.48
CA GLY A 34 -17.50 -4.96 -2.51
C GLY A 34 -17.74 -3.45 -2.71
N SER A 35 -17.19 -2.57 -1.87
CA SER A 35 -17.28 -1.11 -2.00
C SER A 35 -16.34 -0.44 -1.00
N ASN A 36 -15.54 0.54 -1.43
CA ASN A 36 -14.72 1.52 -0.66
C ASN A 36 -13.21 1.30 -0.50
N HIS A 37 -12.62 0.16 -0.89
CA HIS A 37 -11.16 0.11 -1.14
C HIS A 37 -10.91 0.28 -2.63
N GLN A 38 -10.94 1.54 -3.06
CA GLN A 38 -10.58 1.92 -4.41
C GLN A 38 -9.07 1.78 -4.55
N LYS A 39 -8.65 0.93 -5.48
CA LYS A 39 -7.27 0.87 -5.93
C LYS A 39 -7.13 1.78 -7.15
N THR A 40 -6.22 2.74 -7.09
CA THR A 40 -5.97 3.69 -8.19
C THR A 40 -4.88 3.15 -9.07
N ALA A 41 -5.14 3.03 -10.38
CA ALA A 41 -4.12 2.61 -11.33
C ALA A 41 -3.00 3.64 -11.38
N ILE A 42 -1.75 3.18 -11.29
CA ILE A 42 -0.56 3.99 -11.48
C ILE A 42 0.28 3.40 -12.61
N GLU A 43 0.85 4.26 -13.45
CA GLU A 43 1.55 3.82 -14.66
C GLU A 43 2.95 3.25 -14.37
N LYS A 44 3.25 2.19 -15.15
CA LYS A 44 4.45 1.35 -15.38
C LYS A 44 5.72 1.46 -14.53
N PHE A 45 6.13 2.62 -14.00
CA PHE A 45 7.48 2.80 -13.46
C PHE A 45 7.83 1.86 -12.29
N TYR A 46 6.83 1.38 -11.52
CA TYR A 46 7.06 0.50 -10.37
C TYR A 46 6.92 -0.99 -10.66
N CYS A 47 6.29 -1.37 -11.78
CA CYS A 47 5.83 -2.75 -11.98
C CYS A 47 6.37 -3.44 -13.23
N GLY A 48 7.26 -2.75 -13.95
CA GLY A 48 7.89 -3.25 -15.16
C GLY A 48 7.09 -2.97 -16.42
N GLU A 49 7.72 -3.21 -17.57
CA GLU A 49 7.09 -2.98 -18.86
C GLU A 49 5.81 -3.82 -19.01
N ASN A 50 4.75 -3.14 -19.43
CA ASN A 50 3.43 -3.73 -19.72
C ASN A 50 2.65 -4.28 -18.51
N LYS A 51 3.02 -3.89 -17.28
CA LYS A 51 2.19 -4.17 -16.10
C LYS A 51 1.57 -2.90 -15.55
N THR A 52 0.27 -2.96 -15.30
CA THR A 52 -0.45 -1.95 -14.53
C THR A 52 -0.43 -2.35 -13.07
N CYS A 53 -0.05 -1.40 -12.23
CA CYS A 53 -0.16 -1.56 -10.79
C CYS A 53 -1.14 -0.58 -10.21
N TYR A 54 -1.52 -0.87 -8.98
CA TYR A 54 -2.51 -0.10 -8.28
C TYR A 54 -1.99 0.26 -6.91
N VAL A 55 -2.35 1.46 -6.48
CA VAL A 55 -2.15 1.90 -5.10
C VAL A 55 -3.46 1.83 -4.34
N SER A 56 -3.40 1.36 -3.10
CA SER A 56 -4.52 1.39 -2.16
C SER A 56 -4.05 1.99 -0.84
N HIS A 57 -4.92 2.74 -0.17
CA HIS A 57 -4.57 3.33 1.13
C HIS A 57 -4.20 2.26 2.17
N ILE A 58 -3.20 2.58 3.00
CA ILE A 58 -2.88 1.84 4.21
C ILE A 58 -3.46 2.57 5.41
N THR A 59 -4.18 1.86 6.28
CA THR A 59 -4.56 2.42 7.58
C THR A 59 -3.49 2.07 8.61
N LEU A 60 -2.73 3.06 9.03
CA LEU A 60 -1.64 2.92 10.00
C LEU A 60 -2.14 3.13 11.42
N SER A 61 -1.86 2.17 12.30
CA SER A 61 -2.21 2.23 13.72
C SER A 61 -1.33 3.20 14.51
N ASN A 62 -0.10 3.41 14.04
CA ASN A 62 0.92 4.27 14.66
C ASN A 62 1.03 5.66 14.01
N TYR A 63 0.15 5.99 13.06
CA TYR A 63 0.18 7.27 12.36
C TYR A 63 -0.75 8.27 13.04
N LYS A 64 -0.16 9.26 13.71
CA LYS A 64 -0.88 10.37 14.34
C LYS A 64 -0.72 11.61 13.49
N ASN A 65 -1.68 11.87 12.60
CA ASN A 65 -1.73 13.16 11.89
C ASN A 65 -2.51 14.19 12.71
N ALA A 66 -1.93 15.37 12.87
CA ALA A 66 -2.49 16.44 13.69
C ALA A 66 -3.84 16.99 13.19
N ASN A 67 -4.23 16.74 11.93
CA ASN A 67 -5.38 17.38 11.28
C ASN A 67 -6.29 16.43 10.47
N GLY A 68 -6.29 15.12 10.75
CA GLY A 68 -7.14 14.16 10.02
C GLY A 68 -6.76 13.95 8.55
N SER A 69 -5.60 14.48 8.12
CA SER A 69 -5.06 14.23 6.79
C SER A 69 -4.78 12.75 6.59
N ILE A 70 -5.20 12.23 5.43
CA ILE A 70 -4.96 10.85 5.02
C ILE A 70 -3.45 10.60 4.95
N SER A 71 -3.01 9.43 5.43
CA SER A 71 -1.60 9.07 5.40
C SER A 71 -1.09 9.01 3.96
N PRO A 72 0.11 9.55 3.66
CA PRO A 72 0.69 9.52 2.31
C PRO A 72 1.23 8.14 1.93
N TYR A 73 0.94 7.08 2.70
CA TYR A 73 1.46 5.73 2.49
C TYR A 73 0.40 4.82 1.90
N TYR A 74 0.82 3.99 0.95
CA TYR A 74 -0.06 3.17 0.12
C TYR A 74 0.53 1.77 -0.07
N LEU A 75 -0.36 0.79 -0.17
CA LEU A 75 -0.05 -0.54 -0.68
C LEU A 75 0.18 -0.42 -2.17
N LEU A 76 1.28 -0.97 -2.67
CA LEU A 76 1.46 -1.26 -4.08
C LEU A 76 1.03 -2.71 -4.34
N VAL A 77 0.05 -2.88 -5.22
CA VAL A 77 -0.50 -4.19 -5.57
C VAL A 77 -0.65 -4.35 -7.07
N ASP A 78 -0.72 -5.60 -7.54
CA ASP A 78 -1.06 -5.91 -8.93
C ASP A 78 -2.59 -5.96 -9.18
N ASP A 79 -2.95 -6.32 -10.40
CA ASP A 79 -4.31 -6.56 -10.86
C ASP A 79 -5.07 -7.60 -10.01
N ASN A 80 -4.35 -8.60 -9.50
CA ASN A 80 -4.86 -9.70 -8.66
C ASN A 80 -4.79 -9.39 -7.15
N ASN A 81 -4.56 -8.12 -6.78
CA ASN A 81 -4.38 -7.67 -5.39
C ASN A 81 -3.18 -8.34 -4.69
N LYS A 82 -2.22 -8.89 -5.45
CA LYS A 82 -0.98 -9.41 -4.89
C LYS A 82 -0.17 -8.23 -4.38
N PHE A 83 0.25 -8.31 -3.13
CA PHE A 83 1.14 -7.32 -2.53
C PHE A 83 2.51 -7.33 -3.21
N LEU A 84 2.98 -6.14 -3.58
CA LEU A 84 4.29 -5.92 -4.21
C LEU A 84 5.22 -5.17 -3.26
N SER A 85 4.77 -4.03 -2.74
CA SER A 85 5.58 -3.17 -1.86
C SER A 85 4.73 -2.14 -1.13
N VAL A 86 5.38 -1.29 -0.33
CA VAL A 86 4.79 -0.06 0.22
C VAL A 86 5.39 1.14 -0.49
N VAL A 87 4.54 2.11 -0.84
CA VAL A 87 4.99 3.36 -1.45
C VAL A 87 4.47 4.56 -0.67
N MET A 88 5.22 5.66 -0.73
CA MET A 88 4.82 6.96 -0.20
C MET A 88 4.55 7.92 -1.36
N TYR A 89 3.42 8.63 -1.33
CA TYR A 89 3.13 9.71 -2.27
C TYR A 89 3.70 11.03 -1.74
N TYR A 90 4.64 11.62 -2.46
CA TYR A 90 5.30 12.88 -2.11
C TYR A 90 5.67 13.64 -3.37
N VAL A 91 5.49 14.97 -3.37
CA VAL A 91 5.84 15.86 -4.52
C VAL A 91 5.38 15.29 -5.87
N ASN A 92 4.11 14.91 -5.96
CA ASN A 92 3.47 14.36 -7.17
C ASN A 92 4.08 13.07 -7.74
N SER A 93 4.83 12.33 -6.92
CA SER A 93 5.45 11.05 -7.30
C SER A 93 5.27 10.03 -6.19
N TYR A 94 5.34 8.75 -6.55
CA TYR A 94 5.42 7.67 -5.58
C TYR A 94 6.90 7.38 -5.27
N TYR A 95 7.20 6.90 -4.07
CA TYR A 95 8.54 6.49 -3.69
C TYR A 95 8.43 5.17 -2.96
N GLU A 96 9.22 4.18 -3.38
CA GLU A 96 9.22 2.88 -2.73
C GLU A 96 9.85 2.99 -1.34
N CYS A 97 9.24 2.36 -0.36
CA CYS A 97 9.76 2.29 0.99
C CYS A 97 10.71 1.11 1.16
N GLU A 98 11.61 1.22 2.12
CA GLU A 98 12.60 0.19 2.38
C GLU A 98 12.01 -0.88 3.30
N GLN A 99 12.31 -2.15 3.03
CA GLN A 99 11.95 -3.24 3.94
C GLN A 99 12.81 -3.13 5.22
N SER A 100 12.19 -3.34 6.37
CA SER A 100 12.84 -3.32 7.70
C SER A 100 12.82 -4.68 8.37
#